data_AF-A0A2M8L8W7-F1
#
_entry.id   AF-A0A2M8L8W7-F1
#
_cell.length_a   1.000
_cell.length_b   1.000
_cell.length_c   1.000
_cell.angle_alpha   90.00
_cell.angle_beta   90.00
_cell.angle_gamma   90.00
#
_symmetry.space_group_name_H-M   'P 1'
#
loop_
_entity.id
_entity.type
_entity.pdbx_description
1 polymer ?
#
loop_
_entity_poly.entity_id
_entity_poly.type
_entity_poly.pdbx_seq_one_letter_code
_entity_poly.pdbx_strand_id
1 'polypeptide(L)' 'MEKEGIGCEVLNNHTIKPMDEETIIKSVKKTGAVVTVEEHQVMAGMGSAVAEVLVSGLPAGRQVPMEFVGAQDRFGESGE' A
#
# COMPACT_ATOMS: atom_id res chain seq x y z
N MET A 1 10.62 -7.13 -11.04
CA MET A 1 10.96 -5.69 -11.14
C MET A 1 12.39 -5.49 -11.65
N GLU A 2 13.45 -5.80 -10.89
CA GLU A 2 14.83 -5.49 -11.31
C GLU A 2 15.28 -6.13 -12.64
N LYS A 3 14.91 -7.40 -12.88
CA LYS A 3 15.20 -8.09 -14.16
C LYS A 3 14.52 -7.44 -15.39
N GLU A 4 13.47 -6.66 -15.15
CA GLU A 4 12.73 -5.90 -16.17
C GLU A 4 13.20 -4.44 -16.23
N GLY A 5 14.24 -4.07 -15.47
CA GLY A 5 14.76 -2.70 -15.38
C GLY A 5 13.89 -1.74 -14.56
N ILE A 6 12.93 -2.26 -13.80
CA ILE A 6 12.03 -1.44 -12.97
C ILE A 6 12.61 -1.33 -11.56
N GLY A 7 12.96 -0.10 -11.16
CA GLY A 7 13.35 0.21 -9.78
C GLY A 7 12.13 0.38 -8.88
N CYS A 8 12.14 -0.28 -7.72
CA CYS A 8 11.07 -0.15 -6.72
C CYS A 8 11.65 0.03 -5.32
N GLU A 9 10.92 0.75 -4.46
CA GLU A 9 11.18 0.77 -3.03
C GLU A 9 10.24 -0.23 -2.34
N VAL A 10 10.77 -0.98 -1.38
CA VAL A 10 9.99 -1.93 -0.59
C VAL A 10 9.97 -1.42 0.85
N LEU A 11 8.77 -1.14 1.35
CA LEU A 11 8.53 -0.73 2.73
C LEU A 11 7.89 -1.89 3.49
N ASN A 12 8.50 -2.28 4.61
CA ASN A 12 7.87 -3.23 5.53
C ASN A 12 7.00 -2.47 6.54
N ASN A 13 5.70 -2.43 6.29
CA ASN A 13 4.73 -1.82 7.19
C ASN A 13 4.15 -2.86 8.16
N HIS A 14 4.92 -3.17 9.21
CA HIS A 14 4.57 -4.20 10.20
C HIS A 14 3.47 -3.77 11.18
N THR A 15 3.13 -2.48 11.25
CA THR A 15 2.10 -1.96 12.15
C THR A 15 1.12 -1.11 11.35
N ILE A 16 -0.14 -1.56 11.26
CA ILE A 16 -1.22 -0.77 10.63
C ILE A 16 -1.61 0.40 11.54
N LYS A 17 -1.53 0.21 12.86
CA LYS A 17 -1.83 1.26 13.83
C LYS A 17 -0.94 1.14 15.09
N PRO A 18 -0.14 2.17 15.42
CA PRO A 18 0.11 3.38 14.62
C PRO A 18 0.90 3.08 13.34
N MET A 19 0.59 3.77 12.24
CA MET A 19 1.29 3.65 10.96
C MET A 19 2.45 4.66 10.86
N ASP A 20 3.54 4.29 10.20
CA ASP A 20 4.61 5.24 9.85
C ASP A 20 4.25 6.05 8.60
N GLU A 21 3.41 7.05 8.80
CA GLU A 21 2.87 7.90 7.73
C GLU A 21 3.96 8.69 6.99
N GLU A 22 4.97 9.17 7.73
CA GLU A 22 6.04 10.00 7.18
C GLU A 22 6.88 9.24 6.15
N THR A 23 7.25 7.99 6.47
CA THR A 23 8.01 7.14 5.56
C THR A 23 7.22 6.84 4.29
N ILE A 24 5.92 6.54 4.43
CA ILE A 24 5.02 6.25 3.29
C ILE A 24 4.91 7.48 2.38
N ILE A 25 4.60 8.66 2.94
CA ILE A 25 4.44 9.90 2.17
C ILE A 25 5.76 10.26 1.46
N LYS A 26 6.90 10.12 2.14
CA LYS A 26 8.21 10.41 1.57
C LYS A 26 8.54 9.47 0.40
N SER A 27 8.28 8.18 0.54
CA SER A 27 8.51 7.19 -0.52
C SER A 27 7.61 7.48 -1.72
N VAL A 28 6.30 7.69 -1.51
CA VAL A 28 5.35 7.98 -2.60
C VAL A 28 5.64 9.31 -3.31
N LYS A 29 6.15 10.33 -2.61
CA LYS A 29 6.63 11.57 -3.27
C LYS A 29 7.80 11.30 -4.22
N LYS A 30 8.65 10.32 -3.92
CA LYS A 30 9.79 9.92 -4.75
C LYS A 30 9.41 8.97 -5.87
N THR A 31 8.57 7.96 -5.61
CA THR A 31 8.24 6.89 -6.55
C THR A 31 7.03 7.20 -7.43
N GLY A 32 6.10 8.02 -6.94
CA GLY A 32 4.91 8.47 -7.67
C GLY A 32 3.75 7.48 -7.73
N ALA A 33 3.93 6.23 -7.30
CA ALA A 33 2.91 5.18 -7.25
C ALA A 33 3.17 4.24 -6.08
N VAL A 34 2.14 3.49 -5.66
CA VAL A 34 2.24 2.51 -4.57
C VAL A 34 1.43 1.25 -4.88
N VAL A 35 1.97 0.11 -4.48
CA VAL A 35 1.24 -1.16 -4.43
C VAL A 35 1.28 -1.63 -2.99
N THR A 36 0.12 -1.94 -2.43
CA THR A 36 0.01 -2.52 -1.08
C THR A 36 -0.15 -4.03 -1.19
N VAL A 37 0.48 -4.77 -0.28
CA VAL A 37 0.44 -6.24 -0.25
C VAL A 37 0.15 -6.69 1.16
N GLU A 38 -0.97 -7.40 1.34
CA GLU A 38 -1.40 -7.93 2.63
C GLU A 38 -2.04 -9.32 2.51
N GLU A 39 -1.85 -10.15 3.53
CA GLU A 39 -2.58 -11.42 3.70
C GLU A 39 -3.88 -11.18 4.50
N HIS A 40 -4.63 -10.15 4.10
CA HIS A 40 -5.88 -9.74 4.72
C HIS A 40 -6.85 -9.28 3.62
N GLN A 41 -8.11 -9.02 3.99
CA GLN A 41 -9.04 -8.37 3.06
C GLN A 41 -8.50 -7.00 2.67
N VAL A 42 -8.49 -6.69 1.38
CA VAL A 42 -8.10 -5.37 0.89
C VAL A 42 -9.03 -4.27 1.41
N MET A 43 -10.31 -4.61 1.59
CA MET A 43 -11.30 -3.73 2.19
C MET A 43 -11.04 -3.60 3.69
N ALA A 44 -10.91 -2.37 4.17
CA ALA A 44 -10.59 -2.03 5.56
C ALA A 44 -9.24 -2.60 6.07
N GLY A 45 -8.39 -3.10 5.18
CA GLY A 45 -7.06 -3.59 5.48
C GLY A 45 -5.96 -2.51 5.50
N MET A 46 -4.71 -2.96 5.42
CA MET A 46 -3.53 -2.09 5.33
C MET A 46 -3.61 -1.16 4.13
N GLY A 47 -4.03 -1.66 2.96
CA GLY A 47 -4.16 -0.84 1.76
C GLY A 47 -5.12 0.33 1.95
N SER A 48 -6.25 0.10 2.65
CA SER A 48 -7.21 1.15 2.97
C SER A 48 -6.60 2.22 3.87
N ALA A 49 -5.87 1.81 4.91
CA ALA A 49 -5.17 2.73 5.80
C ALA A 49 -4.08 3.54 5.08
N VAL A 50 -3.32 2.93 4.17
CA VAL A 50 -2.33 3.65 3.34
C VAL A 50 -3.03 4.70 2.46
N ALA A 51 -4.19 4.37 1.89
CA ALA A 51 -4.95 5.33 1.08
C ALA A 51 -5.40 6.55 1.90
N GLU A 52 -5.85 6.35 3.13
CA GLU A 52 -6.20 7.43 4.07
C GLU A 52 -5.00 8.34 4.37
N VAL A 53 -3.83 7.75 4.63
CA VAL A 53 -2.57 8.48 4.86
C VAL A 53 -2.18 9.32 3.65
N LEU A 54 -2.27 8.75 2.44
CA LEU A 54 -1.87 9.46 1.22
C LEU A 54 -2.82 10.62 0.89
N VAL A 55 -4.13 10.42 1.05
CA VAL A 55 -5.12 11.49 0.83
C VAL A 55 -4.96 12.62 1.85
N SER A 56 -4.64 12.29 3.10
CA SER A 56 -4.50 13.28 4.19
C SER A 56 -3.14 13.99 4.17
N GLY A 57 -2.08 13.30 3.75
CA GLY A 57 -0.70 13.77 3.85
C GLY A 57 -0.11 14.38 2.56
N LEU A 58 -0.80 14.27 1.42
CA LEU A 58 -0.38 14.85 0.15
C LEU A 58 -1.21 16.11 -0.19
N PRO A 59 -0.68 17.00 -1.05
CA PRO A 59 -1.45 18.17 -1.52
C PRO A 59 -2.76 17.75 -2.19
N ALA A 60 -3.81 18.53 -1.95
CA ALA A 60 -5.12 18.32 -2.57
C ALA A 60 -4.99 18.26 -4.11
N GLY A 61 -5.68 17.29 -4.71
CA GLY A 61 -5.64 17.05 -6.16
C GLY A 61 -4.45 16.24 -6.65
N ARG A 62 -3.49 15.87 -5.78
CA ARG A 62 -2.44 14.92 -6.17
C ARG A 62 -3.03 13.52 -6.30
N GLN A 63 -3.07 13.02 -7.53
CA GLN A 63 -3.40 11.64 -7.82
C GLN A 63 -2.16 10.75 -7.62
N VAL A 64 -2.34 9.64 -6.90
CA VAL A 64 -1.35 8.58 -6.75
C VAL A 64 -1.99 7.30 -7.29
N PRO A 65 -1.45 6.70 -8.35
CA PRO A 65 -1.86 5.35 -8.75
C PRO A 65 -1.60 4.37 -7.60
N MET A 66 -2.64 3.63 -7.22
CA MET A 66 -2.62 2.65 -6.14
C MET A 66 -3.18 1.32 -6.62
N GLU A 67 -2.53 0.23 -6.24
CA GLU A 67 -3.03 -1.14 -6.43
C GLU A 67 -3.05 -1.89 -5.09
N PHE A 68 -4.01 -2.81 -4.92
CA PHE A 68 -4.29 -3.49 -3.66
C PHE A 68 -4.19 -5.01 -3.86
N VAL A 69 -3.08 -5.59 -3.39
CA VAL A 69 -2.87 -7.03 -3.43
C VAL A 69 -3.22 -7.62 -2.07
N GLY A 70 -4.29 -8.41 -2.03
CA GLY A 70 -4.77 -9.10 -0.85
C GLY A 70 -6.03 -9.91 -1.14
N ALA A 71 -6.71 -10.39 -0.11
CA ALA A 71 -7.95 -11.14 -0.27
C ALA A 71 -9.09 -10.25 -0.78
N GLN A 72 -9.83 -10.76 -1.77
CA GLN A 72 -10.85 -10.04 -2.52
C GLN A 72 -12.26 -10.45 -2.06
N ASP A 73 -12.66 -9.98 -0.87
CA ASP A 73 -13.97 -10.22 -0.25
C ASP A 73 -14.37 -11.71 -0.25
N ARG A 74 -13.45 -12.55 0.24
CA ARG A 74 -13.60 -14.01 0.29
C ARG A 74 -13.02 -14.58 1.56
N PHE A 75 -13.62 -15.68 2.02
CA PHE A 75 -13.04 -16.48 3.09
C PHE A 75 -11.83 -17.28 2.59
N GLY A 76 -10.90 -17.57 3.50
CA GLY A 76 -9.81 -18.49 3.22
C GLY A 76 -10.31 -19.91 3.01
N GLU A 77 -9.62 -20.65 2.16
CA GLU A 77 -9.89 -22.07 1.91
C GLU A 77 -8.90 -22.92 2.72
N SER A 78 -9.31 -24.11 3.15
CA SER A 78 -8.38 -25.09 3.71
C SER A 78 -7.59 -25.72 2.56
N GLY A 79 -6.26 -25.78 2.70
CA GLY A 79 -5.43 -26.50 1.73
C GLY A 79 -5.65 -28.02 1.83
N GLU A 80 -5.56 -28.71 0.70
CA GLU A 80 -5.39 -30.17 0.65
C GLU A 80 -3.92 -30.57 0.85
#